data_AF-A0A8H6WUI3-F1
#
_entry.id   AF-A0A8H6WUI3-F1
#
_cell.length_a   1.000
_cell.length_b   1.000
_cell.length_c   1.000
_cell.angle_alpha   90.00
_cell.angle_beta   90.00
_cell.angle_gamma   90.00
#
_symmetry.space_group_name_H-M   'P 1'
#
loop_
_entity.id
_entity.type
_entity.pdbx_description
1 polymer ?
#
loop_
_entity_poly.entity_id
_entity_poly.type
_entity_poly.pdbx_seq_one_letter_code
_entity_poly.pdbx_strand_id
1 'polypeptide(L)'
;MFVPFFSRRAKLVGRRAGSTSSSSSSGGRSGSSSSSSGGKSGGTSSSSGGKSGGTSSSSSGGKSGSSSTGKGSSGTTGKGSSSGSSSRKTTPISTGGSTKSFSTYSNGGGKSITIAAGQLFGGRTAGGATRSQVYGSRTFGSGYPGYYGRGVANRGFPFWFWPIAWGSGVRYGAEADYMYSNEYGQPDNSSRPGGPIAFAVFQSNSTGTTFRLVADNDTVADVMSDVATNCSQFLTPASINATAPTMFNGSVEPEQVVEYYRASSVALTLDGYNNSAVFAPENSTADTPLPTGIDTNLLECLNDTIGSAVPLVDGAPSTLSAPDLRLVWLLLLVFIFQS
;
A
#
# COMPACT_ATOMS: atom_id res chain seq x y z
N MET A 1 -36.07 25.84 17.89
CA MET A 1 -35.41 26.36 16.68
C MET A 1 -35.14 25.19 15.76
N PHE A 2 -35.83 25.15 14.63
CA PHE A 2 -35.80 24.08 13.63
C PHE A 2 -34.97 24.59 12.43
N VAL A 3 -34.01 23.81 11.97
CA VAL A 3 -33.25 24.11 10.74
C VAL A 3 -33.36 22.88 9.82
N PRO A 4 -33.88 23.01 8.58
CA PRO A 4 -34.21 21.87 7.73
C PRO A 4 -33.05 21.45 6.81
N PHE A 5 -33.01 20.13 6.53
CA PHE A 5 -32.17 19.48 5.54
C PHE A 5 -32.68 19.77 4.11
N PHE A 6 -31.76 20.16 3.21
CA PHE A 6 -32.01 20.17 1.76
C PHE A 6 -31.59 18.83 1.14
N SER A 7 -32.58 18.04 0.71
CA SER A 7 -32.39 16.86 -0.16
C SER A 7 -32.65 17.26 -1.62
N ARG A 8 -31.68 17.02 -2.51
CA ARG A 8 -31.89 17.15 -3.97
C ARG A 8 -32.31 15.81 -4.55
N ARG A 9 -33.57 15.75 -5.00
CA ARG A 9 -34.11 14.71 -5.89
C ARG A 9 -33.57 14.90 -7.31
N ALA A 10 -33.04 13.84 -7.91
CA ALA A 10 -33.02 13.70 -9.36
C ALA A 10 -34.24 12.89 -9.80
N LYS A 11 -34.93 13.41 -10.81
CA LYS A 11 -36.15 12.90 -11.44
C LYS A 11 -35.77 12.57 -12.88
N LEU A 12 -36.08 11.39 -13.39
CA LEU A 12 -36.35 11.10 -14.81
C LEU A 12 -36.77 9.61 -14.90
N VAL A 13 -38.06 9.35 -15.09
CA VAL A 13 -38.77 9.08 -16.37
C VAL A 13 -38.90 7.58 -16.61
N GLY A 14 -40.12 7.10 -16.39
CA GLY A 14 -40.54 5.76 -16.79
C GLY A 14 -40.94 5.70 -18.26
N ARG A 15 -40.79 4.51 -18.84
CA ARG A 15 -41.59 4.07 -19.98
C ARG A 15 -42.08 2.63 -19.78
N ARG A 16 -43.41 2.55 -19.93
CA ARG A 16 -44.37 1.46 -20.10
C ARG A 16 -43.90 0.04 -20.47
N ALA A 17 -44.70 -0.85 -19.89
CA ALA A 17 -44.99 -2.25 -20.18
C ALA A 17 -45.14 -2.67 -21.65
N GLY A 18 -44.89 -3.95 -21.88
CA GLY A 18 -45.34 -4.73 -23.02
C GLY A 18 -45.15 -6.23 -22.74
N SER A 19 -46.26 -6.92 -22.48
CA SER A 19 -46.39 -8.36 -22.36
C SER A 19 -46.44 -9.04 -23.72
N THR A 20 -45.78 -10.19 -23.90
CA THR A 20 -46.23 -11.24 -24.84
C THR A 20 -45.61 -12.60 -24.52
N SER A 21 -46.42 -13.61 -24.77
CA SER A 21 -46.37 -15.04 -24.47
C SER A 21 -45.62 -15.89 -25.50
N SER A 22 -45.54 -17.21 -25.21
CA SER A 22 -45.33 -18.37 -26.11
C SER A 22 -43.92 -18.51 -26.72
N SER A 23 -43.30 -19.68 -26.90
CA SER A 23 -43.70 -21.11 -26.84
C SER A 23 -42.44 -21.97 -27.09
N SER A 24 -42.41 -23.22 -26.59
CA SER A 24 -41.77 -24.44 -27.17
C SER A 24 -40.33 -24.35 -27.73
N SER A 25 -39.38 -25.25 -27.45
CA SER A 25 -39.37 -26.66 -27.92
C SER A 25 -38.06 -27.37 -27.51
N SER A 26 -38.20 -28.57 -26.95
CA SER A 26 -37.44 -29.84 -27.16
C SER A 26 -35.99 -29.91 -27.69
N GLY A 27 -35.21 -30.79 -27.03
CA GLY A 27 -34.21 -31.73 -27.61
C GLY A 27 -32.78 -31.17 -27.74
N GLY A 28 -31.67 -31.81 -27.35
CA GLY A 28 -31.34 -33.22 -27.14
C GLY A 28 -30.16 -33.62 -28.06
N ARG A 29 -29.13 -34.27 -27.49
CA ARG A 29 -28.03 -35.08 -28.13
C ARG A 29 -26.62 -34.48 -28.34
N SER A 30 -25.70 -34.92 -27.47
CA SER A 30 -24.50 -35.77 -27.69
C SER A 30 -23.73 -35.83 -29.02
N GLY A 31 -22.38 -35.86 -28.91
CA GLY A 31 -21.40 -36.55 -29.79
C GLY A 31 -20.23 -35.62 -30.21
N SER A 32 -18.99 -35.71 -29.71
CA SER A 32 -17.90 -36.72 -29.84
C SER A 32 -17.14 -36.73 -31.19
N SER A 33 -15.81 -36.52 -31.10
CA SER A 33 -14.71 -36.89 -32.04
C SER A 33 -14.65 -36.12 -33.39
N SER A 34 -13.53 -35.81 -34.06
CA SER A 34 -12.20 -36.45 -34.17
C SER A 34 -11.21 -35.54 -34.96
N SER A 35 -9.90 -35.72 -34.68
CA SER A 35 -8.71 -35.73 -35.57
C SER A 35 -8.51 -34.76 -36.77
N SER A 36 -7.30 -34.16 -36.84
CA SER A 36 -6.32 -34.13 -37.97
C SER A 36 -5.40 -32.89 -37.84
N SER A 37 -4.10 -32.97 -37.55
CA SER A 37 -2.92 -33.37 -38.35
C SER A 37 -2.62 -32.51 -39.60
N GLY A 38 -1.48 -31.80 -39.61
CA GLY A 38 -0.68 -31.60 -40.84
C GLY A 38 -0.01 -30.22 -41.07
N GLY A 39 1.32 -30.24 -41.34
CA GLY A 39 2.09 -29.23 -42.12
C GLY A 39 3.08 -28.37 -41.30
N LYS A 40 4.42 -28.60 -41.28
CA LYS A 40 5.47 -28.28 -42.30
C LYS A 40 5.35 -26.82 -42.79
N SER A 41 6.37 -25.95 -42.90
CA SER A 41 7.82 -26.01 -43.14
C SER A 41 8.34 -24.55 -43.11
N GLY A 42 9.53 -24.22 -42.61
CA GLY A 42 10.72 -24.01 -43.46
C GLY A 42 11.14 -22.52 -43.52
N GLY A 43 12.43 -22.22 -43.39
CA GLY A 43 12.96 -20.86 -43.54
C GLY A 43 14.33 -20.63 -42.89
N THR A 44 15.39 -21.06 -43.56
CA THR A 44 16.82 -20.86 -43.26
C THR A 44 17.38 -19.55 -43.83
N SER A 45 18.61 -19.21 -43.39
CA SER A 45 19.63 -18.31 -43.98
C SER A 45 19.57 -16.83 -43.60
N SER A 46 20.66 -16.08 -43.39
CA SER A 46 22.11 -16.33 -43.25
C SER A 46 22.82 -14.97 -43.08
N SER A 47 24.02 -14.98 -42.45
CA SER A 47 25.19 -14.07 -42.71
C SER A 47 25.01 -12.55 -42.51
N SER A 48 25.98 -11.71 -42.14
CA SER A 48 27.44 -11.70 -41.94
C SER A 48 27.74 -10.32 -41.30
N GLY A 49 28.71 -10.15 -40.40
CA GLY A 49 30.09 -9.78 -40.75
C GLY A 49 30.41 -8.32 -40.34
N GLY A 50 31.49 -8.12 -39.55
CA GLY A 50 32.02 -6.79 -39.24
C GLY A 50 33.05 -6.81 -38.10
N LYS A 51 34.34 -6.88 -38.45
CA LYS A 51 35.52 -6.85 -37.57
C LYS A 51 36.09 -5.43 -37.43
N SER A 52 37.02 -5.29 -36.48
CA SER A 52 38.14 -4.31 -36.34
C SER A 52 37.80 -2.94 -35.71
N GLY A 53 38.61 -2.33 -34.83
CA GLY A 53 39.93 -2.66 -34.24
C GLY A 53 40.58 -1.42 -33.59
N GLY A 54 41.51 -1.63 -32.64
CA GLY A 54 42.53 -0.66 -32.16
C GLY A 54 42.07 0.34 -31.07
N THR A 55 42.84 0.75 -30.07
CA THR A 55 44.28 0.60 -29.74
C THR A 55 44.52 1.01 -28.26
N SER A 56 45.58 0.45 -27.71
CA SER A 56 46.24 0.67 -26.40
C SER A 56 46.69 2.10 -26.07
N SER A 57 46.76 2.43 -24.77
CA SER A 57 47.98 2.96 -24.14
C SER A 57 47.98 2.79 -22.62
N SER A 58 49.12 2.29 -22.12
CA SER A 58 49.59 2.24 -20.75
C SER A 58 50.10 3.64 -20.33
N SER A 59 50.19 4.03 -19.05
CA SER A 59 51.23 3.58 -18.11
C SER A 59 51.30 4.50 -16.88
N SER A 60 51.83 3.96 -15.77
CA SER A 60 52.46 4.61 -14.61
C SER A 60 51.56 5.48 -13.70
N GLY A 61 51.66 5.51 -12.38
CA GLY A 61 52.68 5.05 -11.42
C GLY A 61 52.63 6.03 -10.23
N GLY A 62 52.62 5.56 -8.99
CA GLY A 62 52.66 6.44 -7.82
C GLY A 62 52.38 5.76 -6.49
N LYS A 63 53.43 5.37 -5.79
CA LYS A 63 53.44 4.94 -4.38
C LYS A 63 53.68 6.13 -3.46
N SER A 64 53.02 6.14 -2.28
CA SER A 64 53.41 6.74 -0.98
C SER A 64 52.12 7.20 -0.28
N GLY A 65 51.84 7.05 1.01
CA GLY A 65 52.60 6.68 2.20
C GLY A 65 51.84 7.24 3.43
N SER A 66 52.10 6.66 4.60
CA SER A 66 51.89 7.20 5.96
C SER A 66 50.48 7.52 6.50
N SER A 67 50.04 6.66 7.43
CA SER A 67 49.69 6.96 8.84
C SER A 67 49.25 8.37 9.25
N SER A 68 48.09 8.47 9.91
CA SER A 68 48.00 9.00 11.28
C SER A 68 46.59 8.88 11.87
N THR A 69 46.55 8.30 13.06
CA THR A 69 45.54 8.44 14.11
C THR A 69 45.18 9.90 14.40
N GLY A 70 43.90 10.19 14.65
CA GLY A 70 43.44 11.47 15.17
C GLY A 70 42.04 11.38 15.80
N LYS A 71 41.99 11.16 17.11
CA LYS A 71 40.83 11.48 17.96
C LYS A 71 40.70 13.00 18.06
N GLY A 72 39.49 13.54 18.05
CA GLY A 72 39.25 14.95 18.30
C GLY A 72 37.76 15.29 18.36
N SER A 73 37.23 15.34 19.57
CA SER A 73 35.87 15.80 19.91
C SER A 73 35.76 17.33 19.86
N SER A 74 34.49 17.78 19.78
CA SER A 74 33.92 19.05 20.26
C SER A 74 34.14 20.33 19.46
N GLY A 75 33.04 21.05 19.23
CA GLY A 75 33.04 22.39 18.64
C GLY A 75 31.69 22.84 18.12
N THR A 76 30.70 22.99 19.02
CA THR A 76 29.44 23.70 18.77
C THR A 76 29.67 25.16 18.40
N THR A 77 28.97 25.69 17.39
CA THR A 77 28.01 26.82 17.52
C THR A 77 27.61 27.34 16.12
N GLY A 78 26.31 27.49 15.90
CA GLY A 78 25.74 28.09 14.69
C GLY A 78 24.22 28.10 14.78
N LYS A 79 23.68 29.00 15.60
CA LYS A 79 22.24 29.29 15.69
C LYS A 79 21.77 29.89 14.36
N GLY A 80 20.80 29.27 13.74
CA GLY A 80 19.99 29.81 12.64
C GLY A 80 18.58 29.25 12.76
N SER A 81 17.68 30.05 13.31
CA SER A 81 16.28 29.74 13.55
C SER A 81 15.42 30.06 12.33
N SER A 82 14.68 29.07 11.81
CA SER A 82 13.39 29.29 11.14
C SER A 82 12.58 27.99 11.00
N SER A 83 11.30 28.11 11.40
CA SER A 83 10.11 27.35 10.99
C SER A 83 10.08 25.82 11.12
N GLY A 84 9.17 25.34 11.97
CA GLY A 84 8.84 23.93 12.17
C GLY A 84 8.48 23.20 10.88
N SER A 85 9.23 22.14 10.62
CA SER A 85 8.92 21.09 9.66
C SER A 85 9.01 19.81 10.46
N SER A 86 7.88 19.11 10.64
CA SER A 86 7.88 17.72 11.06
C SER A 86 8.87 16.97 10.16
N SER A 87 10.00 16.52 10.73
CA SER A 87 11.01 15.83 9.94
C SER A 87 10.38 14.54 9.43
N ARG A 88 10.09 14.46 8.14
CA ARG A 88 9.66 13.23 7.49
C ARG A 88 10.67 12.15 7.81
N LYS A 89 10.28 11.20 8.66
CA LYS A 89 11.08 10.03 8.97
C LYS A 89 11.18 9.22 7.68
N THR A 90 12.40 9.05 7.19
CA THR A 90 12.68 8.29 5.97
C THR A 90 13.47 7.05 6.33
N THR A 91 12.93 5.91 5.96
CA THR A 91 13.54 4.60 6.14
C THR A 91 13.64 3.93 4.78
N PRO A 92 14.74 3.21 4.50
CA PRO A 92 14.91 2.53 3.21
C PRO A 92 14.16 1.20 3.17
N ILE A 93 13.43 0.93 2.08
CA ILE A 93 12.91 -0.40 1.72
C ILE A 93 13.81 -1.00 0.66
N SER A 94 14.23 -2.25 0.85
CA SER A 94 14.87 -3.06 -0.19
C SER A 94 13.88 -4.08 -0.72
N THR A 95 13.29 -3.78 -1.87
CA THR A 95 12.38 -4.70 -2.59
C THR A 95 12.69 -4.66 -4.08
N GLY A 96 12.90 -5.83 -4.68
CA GLY A 96 13.21 -5.93 -6.11
C GLY A 96 14.60 -5.40 -6.49
N GLY A 97 15.59 -5.49 -5.60
CA GLY A 97 16.97 -5.11 -5.86
C GLY A 97 17.24 -3.60 -5.89
N SER A 98 16.27 -2.76 -5.48
CA SER A 98 16.45 -1.31 -5.36
C SER A 98 16.06 -0.81 -3.98
N THR A 99 16.81 0.17 -3.47
CA THR A 99 16.51 0.85 -2.20
C THR A 99 15.61 2.05 -2.47
N LYS A 100 14.47 2.13 -1.79
CA LYS A 100 13.49 3.22 -1.91
C LYS A 100 13.26 3.88 -0.55
N SER A 101 13.17 5.20 -0.50
CA SER A 101 12.69 5.89 0.71
C SER A 101 11.18 5.81 0.79
N PHE A 102 10.65 5.74 2.00
CA PHE A 102 9.25 5.95 2.29
C PHE A 102 9.10 6.99 3.40
N SER A 103 7.97 7.71 3.39
CA SER A 103 7.69 8.70 4.42
C SER A 103 6.20 8.83 4.72
N THR A 104 5.88 9.25 5.94
CA THR A 104 4.52 9.60 6.34
C THR A 104 4.03 10.82 5.56
N TYR A 105 2.72 10.87 5.29
CA TYR A 105 2.08 11.92 4.48
C TYR A 105 2.59 12.07 3.03
N SER A 106 3.44 11.15 2.55
CA SER A 106 3.84 11.12 1.14
C SER A 106 2.64 10.83 0.24
N ASN A 107 2.58 11.44 -0.95
CA ASN A 107 1.52 11.12 -1.90
C ASN A 107 1.65 9.70 -2.50
N GLY A 108 2.78 9.03 -2.27
CA GLY A 108 3.09 7.74 -2.90
C GLY A 108 3.35 7.87 -4.40
N GLY A 109 3.05 6.81 -5.15
CA GLY A 109 3.14 6.78 -6.60
C GLY A 109 4.47 6.22 -7.12
N GLY A 110 5.00 6.88 -8.15
CA GLY A 110 6.14 6.39 -8.92
C GLY A 110 5.73 5.36 -9.98
N LYS A 111 6.73 4.84 -10.72
CA LYS A 111 6.49 3.81 -11.73
C LYS A 111 6.26 2.46 -11.05
N SER A 112 5.22 1.76 -11.48
CA SER A 112 5.10 0.32 -11.19
C SER A 112 6.20 -0.43 -11.92
N ILE A 113 6.83 -1.38 -11.24
CA ILE A 113 7.87 -2.25 -11.81
C ILE A 113 7.45 -3.70 -11.71
N THR A 114 8.03 -4.55 -12.56
CA THR A 114 7.98 -6.00 -12.37
C THR A 114 9.19 -6.44 -11.54
N ILE A 115 8.95 -7.18 -10.48
CA ILE A 115 9.99 -7.77 -9.65
C ILE A 115 10.77 -8.79 -10.50
N ALA A 116 12.09 -8.63 -10.55
CA ALA A 116 12.96 -9.48 -11.36
C ALA A 116 12.84 -10.96 -10.98
N ALA A 117 12.99 -11.85 -11.98
CA ALA A 117 13.06 -13.28 -11.74
C ALA A 117 14.22 -13.62 -10.78
N GLY A 118 14.01 -14.58 -9.88
CA GLY A 118 14.99 -14.96 -8.86
C GLY A 118 14.99 -14.09 -7.60
N GLN A 119 14.17 -13.02 -7.55
CA GLN A 119 13.86 -12.30 -6.31
C GLN A 119 12.59 -12.86 -5.68
N LEU A 120 12.40 -12.57 -4.39
CA LEU A 120 11.15 -12.91 -3.69
C LEU A 120 9.97 -12.22 -4.41
N PHE A 121 8.94 -13.00 -4.73
CA PHE A 121 7.80 -12.59 -5.57
C PHE A 121 8.15 -12.18 -7.01
N GLY A 122 9.22 -12.75 -7.57
CA GLY A 122 9.59 -12.56 -8.97
C GLY A 122 8.41 -12.74 -9.93
N GLY A 123 8.30 -11.82 -10.91
CA GLY A 123 7.20 -11.77 -11.87
C GLY A 123 5.99 -10.93 -11.45
N ARG A 124 5.89 -10.54 -10.18
CA ARG A 124 4.79 -9.67 -9.71
C ARG A 124 5.10 -8.19 -9.88
N THR A 125 4.07 -7.36 -9.85
CA THR A 125 4.22 -5.90 -9.89
C THR A 125 4.43 -5.30 -8.52
N ALA A 126 5.19 -4.21 -8.42
CA ALA A 126 5.37 -3.43 -7.20
C ALA A 126 5.37 -1.92 -7.49
N GLY A 127 4.75 -1.13 -6.61
CA GLY A 127 4.60 0.31 -6.76
C GLY A 127 3.50 0.75 -7.74
N GLY A 128 3.32 2.06 -7.84
CA GLY A 128 2.37 2.71 -8.75
C GLY A 128 1.09 3.22 -8.09
N ALA A 129 0.77 2.78 -6.87
CA ALA A 129 -0.39 3.30 -6.16
C ALA A 129 -0.08 4.57 -5.37
N THR A 130 -1.11 5.40 -5.21
CA THR A 130 -1.03 6.71 -4.54
C THR A 130 -1.86 6.74 -3.26
N ARG A 131 -1.68 7.80 -2.47
CA ARG A 131 -2.43 8.07 -1.24
C ARG A 131 -3.95 7.95 -1.39
N SER A 132 -4.51 8.32 -2.55
CA SER A 132 -5.96 8.23 -2.82
C SER A 132 -6.48 6.79 -2.91
N GLN A 133 -5.60 5.79 -2.95
CA GLN A 133 -5.93 4.38 -3.06
C GLN A 133 -5.62 3.61 -1.75
N VAL A 134 -5.26 4.33 -0.68
CA VAL A 134 -4.85 3.71 0.60
C VAL A 134 -6.01 3.04 1.29
N TYR A 135 -7.20 3.63 1.29
CA TYR A 135 -8.37 3.08 1.98
C TYR A 135 -8.86 1.79 1.33
N GLY A 136 -9.26 0.86 2.18
CA GLY A 136 -9.77 -0.45 1.79
C GLY A 136 -11.20 -0.64 2.29
N SER A 137 -11.45 -1.79 2.88
CA SER A 137 -12.67 -2.12 3.59
C SER A 137 -12.34 -3.11 4.70
N ARG A 138 -13.35 -3.71 5.34
CA ARG A 138 -13.19 -4.82 6.30
C ARG A 138 -12.76 -6.14 5.66
N THR A 139 -12.75 -6.19 4.33
CA THR A 139 -12.42 -7.40 3.59
C THR A 139 -10.91 -7.48 3.36
N PHE A 140 -10.29 -8.57 3.81
CA PHE A 140 -8.89 -8.83 3.49
C PHE A 140 -8.71 -9.05 1.99
N GLY A 141 -7.77 -8.33 1.37
CA GLY A 141 -7.64 -8.19 -0.07
C GLY A 141 -8.27 -6.92 -0.65
N SER A 142 -8.87 -6.06 0.17
CA SER A 142 -9.32 -4.72 -0.25
C SER A 142 -8.16 -3.72 -0.38
N GLY A 143 -8.43 -2.56 -0.98
CA GLY A 143 -7.44 -1.50 -1.19
C GLY A 143 -6.45 -1.76 -2.35
N TYR A 144 -6.75 -2.75 -3.20
CA TYR A 144 -5.96 -3.04 -4.41
C TYR A 144 -6.55 -2.30 -5.63
N PRO A 145 -5.78 -1.42 -6.31
CA PRO A 145 -6.26 -0.75 -7.52
C PRO A 145 -6.66 -1.73 -8.62
N GLY A 146 -7.92 -1.68 -9.06
CA GLY A 146 -8.43 -2.50 -10.15
C GLY A 146 -8.73 -3.96 -9.81
N TYR A 147 -8.65 -4.34 -8.53
CA TYR A 147 -9.01 -5.68 -8.08
C TYR A 147 -10.18 -5.62 -7.10
N TYR A 148 -11.10 -6.56 -7.27
CA TYR A 148 -12.24 -6.77 -6.40
C TYR A 148 -12.21 -8.19 -5.86
N GLY A 149 -12.72 -8.37 -4.66
CA GLY A 149 -12.87 -9.68 -4.02
C GLY A 149 -11.81 -10.03 -3.01
N ARG A 150 -12.00 -11.18 -2.39
CA ARG A 150 -11.29 -11.62 -1.19
C ARG A 150 -9.88 -12.11 -1.48
N GLY A 151 -9.05 -11.97 -0.46
CA GLY A 151 -7.70 -12.50 -0.41
C GLY A 151 -6.70 -11.73 -1.24
N VAL A 152 -5.45 -12.12 -1.06
CA VAL A 152 -4.29 -11.44 -1.64
C VAL A 152 -3.44 -12.37 -2.47
N ALA A 153 -3.87 -13.61 -2.69
CA ALA A 153 -3.08 -14.61 -3.37
C ALA A 153 -2.66 -14.15 -4.77
N ASN A 154 -1.37 -14.29 -5.08
CA ASN A 154 -0.78 -13.92 -6.37
C ASN A 154 -0.93 -12.45 -6.78
N ARG A 155 -1.28 -11.56 -5.84
CA ARG A 155 -1.39 -10.13 -6.13
C ARG A 155 -0.02 -9.44 -6.07
N GLY A 156 0.08 -8.31 -6.77
CA GLY A 156 1.24 -7.42 -6.69
C GLY A 156 1.31 -6.65 -5.37
N PHE A 157 2.23 -5.70 -5.31
CA PHE A 157 2.47 -4.84 -4.15
C PHE A 157 2.31 -3.38 -4.55
N PRO A 158 1.08 -2.88 -4.76
CA PRO A 158 0.83 -1.54 -5.28
C PRO A 158 1.55 -0.43 -4.48
N PHE A 159 1.77 -0.67 -3.19
CA PHE A 159 2.47 0.23 -2.27
C PHE A 159 3.85 -0.26 -1.84
N TRP A 160 4.39 -1.31 -2.45
CA TRP A 160 5.64 -2.01 -2.07
C TRP A 160 5.60 -2.88 -0.80
N PHE A 161 4.67 -2.61 0.11
CA PHE A 161 4.48 -3.39 1.34
C PHE A 161 3.67 -4.67 1.08
N TRP A 162 3.96 -5.71 1.86
CA TRP A 162 3.27 -7.00 1.75
C TRP A 162 2.02 -7.02 2.62
N PRO A 163 0.98 -7.75 2.22
CA PRO A 163 -0.18 -8.00 3.06
C PRO A 163 0.19 -8.57 4.43
N ILE A 164 -0.64 -8.27 5.43
CA ILE A 164 -0.56 -8.86 6.77
C ILE A 164 -0.70 -10.38 6.61
N ALA A 165 0.23 -11.14 7.18
CA ALA A 165 0.01 -12.56 7.40
C ALA A 165 -0.54 -12.74 8.81
N TRP A 166 -1.76 -13.25 8.91
CA TRP A 166 -2.41 -13.53 10.19
C TRP A 166 -1.87 -14.81 10.88
N GLY A 167 -0.87 -15.46 10.28
CA GLY A 167 -0.25 -16.69 10.76
C GLY A 167 -1.04 -17.94 10.38
N SER A 168 -0.67 -19.09 10.97
CA SER A 168 -1.41 -20.34 10.82
C SER A 168 -2.48 -20.45 11.90
N GLY A 169 -3.57 -19.67 11.75
CA GLY A 169 -4.74 -19.76 12.64
C GLY A 169 -5.54 -21.06 12.44
N VAL A 170 -6.55 -21.25 13.29
CA VAL A 170 -7.55 -22.31 13.10
C VAL A 170 -8.25 -22.05 11.75
N ARG A 171 -8.14 -23.01 10.83
CA ARG A 171 -8.79 -22.90 9.53
C ARG A 171 -10.30 -23.04 9.70
N TYR A 172 -11.03 -21.96 9.50
CA TYR A 172 -12.51 -21.94 9.52
C TYR A 172 -13.10 -22.50 8.21
N GLY A 173 -12.68 -23.70 7.81
CA GLY A 173 -13.06 -24.31 6.53
C GLY A 173 -12.20 -23.86 5.34
N ALA A 174 -12.46 -24.43 4.17
CA ALA A 174 -11.72 -24.15 2.93
C ALA A 174 -11.97 -22.72 2.42
N GLU A 175 -13.10 -22.13 2.81
CA GLU A 175 -13.57 -20.81 2.44
C GLU A 175 -12.73 -19.69 3.07
N ALA A 176 -12.01 -19.98 4.17
CA ALA A 176 -11.16 -19.05 4.90
C ALA A 176 -9.67 -19.16 4.54
N ASP A 177 -9.27 -20.10 3.66
CA ASP A 177 -7.86 -20.35 3.35
C ASP A 177 -7.13 -19.12 2.78
N TYR A 178 -7.87 -18.19 2.16
CA TYR A 178 -7.33 -16.95 1.64
C TYR A 178 -6.77 -16.00 2.72
N MET A 179 -7.22 -16.15 3.97
CA MET A 179 -6.83 -15.30 5.11
C MET A 179 -5.52 -15.77 5.75
N TYR A 180 -5.30 -17.08 5.76
CA TYR A 180 -4.18 -17.74 6.44
C TYR A 180 -3.13 -18.28 5.46
N SER A 181 -3.00 -17.63 4.30
CA SER A 181 -2.01 -18.02 3.30
C SER A 181 -0.59 -17.76 3.80
N ASN A 182 0.30 -18.74 3.62
CA ASN A 182 1.72 -18.59 3.96
C ASN A 182 2.55 -17.92 2.85
N GLU A 183 1.89 -17.41 1.81
CA GLU A 183 2.52 -16.79 0.64
C GLU A 183 3.44 -15.63 1.01
N TYR A 184 3.07 -14.86 2.03
CA TYR A 184 3.81 -13.69 2.50
C TYR A 184 4.75 -14.00 3.69
N GLY A 185 4.93 -15.28 4.00
CA GLY A 185 5.68 -15.76 5.16
C GLY A 185 4.94 -15.53 6.48
N GLN A 186 5.60 -15.91 7.57
CA GLN A 186 5.06 -15.81 8.92
C GLN A 186 5.06 -14.35 9.45
N PRO A 187 4.30 -14.05 10.53
CA PRO A 187 4.29 -12.73 11.14
C PRO A 187 5.67 -12.24 11.61
N ASP A 188 6.56 -13.14 12.01
CA ASP A 188 7.93 -12.87 12.46
C ASP A 188 8.95 -12.69 11.33
N ASN A 189 8.52 -12.74 10.06
CA ASN A 189 9.39 -12.64 8.90
C ASN A 189 10.06 -11.26 8.78
N SER A 190 11.35 -11.18 9.10
CA SER A 190 12.16 -9.96 9.00
C SER A 190 12.49 -9.51 7.58
N SER A 191 12.20 -10.32 6.56
CA SER A 191 12.40 -9.95 5.15
C SER A 191 11.28 -9.04 4.63
N ARG A 192 10.21 -8.85 5.41
CA ARG A 192 9.13 -7.92 5.11
C ARG A 192 9.65 -6.47 5.04
N PRO A 193 9.18 -5.66 4.08
CA PRO A 193 9.40 -4.22 4.09
C PRO A 193 8.91 -3.62 5.41
N GLY A 194 9.79 -2.91 6.12
CA GLY A 194 9.50 -2.35 7.45
C GLY A 194 9.59 -3.36 8.61
N GLY A 195 10.06 -4.58 8.35
CA GLY A 195 10.30 -5.61 9.36
C GLY A 195 9.07 -6.49 9.67
N PRO A 196 9.17 -7.33 10.71
CA PRO A 196 8.09 -8.25 11.07
C PRO A 196 6.81 -7.51 11.48
N ILE A 197 5.71 -8.24 11.52
CA ILE A 197 4.41 -7.69 11.90
C ILE A 197 4.43 -7.31 13.39
N ALA A 198 3.94 -6.11 13.67
CA ALA A 198 3.78 -5.55 15.00
C ALA A 198 2.40 -4.90 15.12
N PHE A 199 2.07 -4.48 16.34
CA PHE A 199 0.88 -3.68 16.60
C PHE A 199 1.10 -2.61 17.66
N ALA A 200 0.27 -1.57 17.62
CA ALA A 200 0.14 -0.55 18.66
C ALA A 200 -1.28 -0.58 19.23
N VAL A 201 -1.43 -0.18 20.48
CA VAL A 201 -2.72 -0.17 21.20
C VAL A 201 -3.15 1.28 21.44
N PHE A 202 -4.37 1.59 21.05
CA PHE A 202 -4.98 2.91 21.22
C PHE A 202 -6.27 2.77 22.02
N GLN A 203 -6.21 3.18 23.27
CA GLN A 203 -7.35 3.14 24.18
C GLN A 203 -8.01 4.51 24.32
N SER A 204 -9.33 4.54 24.16
CA SER A 204 -10.15 5.72 24.40
C SER A 204 -10.12 6.14 25.87
N ASN A 205 -10.01 7.44 26.11
CA ASN A 205 -10.15 8.02 27.44
C ASN A 205 -11.61 8.19 27.90
N SER A 206 -12.58 8.04 27.00
CA SER A 206 -13.99 8.34 27.26
C SER A 206 -14.82 7.08 27.49
N THR A 207 -14.66 6.07 26.64
CA THR A 207 -15.43 4.81 26.69
C THR A 207 -14.59 3.60 27.11
N GLY A 208 -13.26 3.74 27.14
CA GLY A 208 -12.34 2.62 27.32
C GLY A 208 -12.25 1.68 26.11
N THR A 209 -12.89 2.01 24.98
CA THR A 209 -12.76 1.27 23.72
C THR A 209 -11.29 1.15 23.32
N THR A 210 -10.86 -0.05 22.92
CA THR A 210 -9.48 -0.32 22.54
C THR A 210 -9.41 -0.67 21.06
N PHE A 211 -8.63 0.11 20.32
CA PHE A 211 -8.28 -0.15 18.92
C PHE A 211 -6.84 -0.63 18.83
N ARG A 212 -6.52 -1.45 17.83
CA ARG A 212 -5.13 -1.84 17.53
C ARG A 212 -4.80 -1.59 16.08
N LEU A 213 -3.66 -0.97 15.85
CA LEU A 213 -3.09 -0.84 14.50
C LEU A 213 -2.12 -1.99 14.29
N VAL A 214 -2.31 -2.78 13.24
CA VAL A 214 -1.45 -3.91 12.87
C VAL A 214 -0.80 -3.61 11.52
N ALA A 215 0.52 -3.70 11.44
CA ALA A 215 1.30 -3.51 10.21
C ALA A 215 2.73 -4.06 10.39
N ASP A 216 3.63 -3.81 9.43
CA ASP A 216 5.07 -3.95 9.66
C ASP A 216 5.56 -3.01 10.77
N ASN A 217 6.62 -3.42 11.48
CA ASN A 217 7.15 -2.74 12.66
C ASN A 217 7.44 -1.25 12.45
N ASP A 218 8.10 -0.90 11.34
CA ASP A 218 8.43 0.49 11.02
C ASP A 218 7.15 1.32 10.75
N THR A 219 6.19 0.77 9.99
CA THR A 219 4.90 1.44 9.76
C THR A 219 4.14 1.68 11.06
N VAL A 220 4.10 0.70 11.97
CA VAL A 220 3.45 0.90 13.28
C VAL A 220 4.18 1.99 14.08
N ALA A 221 5.51 1.97 14.12
CA ALA A 221 6.30 2.97 14.83
C ALA A 221 6.07 4.40 14.30
N ASP A 222 5.97 4.55 12.99
CA ASP A 222 5.73 5.84 12.34
C ASP A 222 4.31 6.36 12.63
N VAL A 223 3.29 5.53 12.37
CA VAL A 223 1.89 5.94 12.53
C VAL A 223 1.51 6.15 13.99
N MET A 224 2.11 5.43 14.93
CA MET A 224 1.87 5.61 16.36
C MET A 224 2.23 7.04 16.83
N SER A 225 3.33 7.61 16.32
CA SER A 225 3.70 9.00 16.63
C SER A 225 2.70 10.01 16.05
N ASP A 226 2.20 9.75 14.84
CA ASP A 226 1.19 10.59 14.19
C ASP A 226 -0.16 10.52 14.91
N VAL A 227 -0.58 9.33 15.33
CA VAL A 227 -1.81 9.11 16.12
C VAL A 227 -1.70 9.78 17.49
N ALA A 228 -0.58 9.63 18.18
CA ALA A 228 -0.36 10.29 19.47
C ALA A 228 -0.44 11.82 19.34
N THR A 229 0.01 12.37 18.21
CA THR A 229 -0.05 13.81 17.95
C THR A 229 -1.48 14.28 17.61
N ASN A 230 -2.12 13.62 16.64
CA ASN A 230 -3.40 14.08 16.07
C ASN A 230 -4.62 13.67 16.90
N CYS A 231 -4.55 12.54 17.61
CA CYS A 231 -5.67 11.96 18.36
C CYS A 231 -5.51 12.03 19.88
N SER A 232 -4.51 12.74 20.39
CA SER A 232 -4.21 12.86 21.84
C SER A 232 -5.44 13.15 22.72
N GLN A 233 -6.34 14.02 22.26
CA GLN A 233 -7.54 14.39 23.01
C GLN A 233 -8.52 13.24 23.29
N PHE A 234 -8.47 12.16 22.51
CA PHE A 234 -9.35 10.99 22.64
C PHE A 234 -8.64 9.81 23.32
N LEU A 235 -7.34 9.90 23.56
CA LEU A 235 -6.51 8.78 23.99
C LEU A 235 -6.20 8.84 25.49
N THR A 236 -6.01 7.67 26.08
CA THR A 236 -5.44 7.56 27.44
C THR A 236 -3.97 7.99 27.45
N PRO A 237 -3.44 8.50 28.59
CA PRO A 237 -2.02 8.82 28.70
C PRO A 237 -1.08 7.65 28.38
N ALA A 238 -1.51 6.41 28.67
CA ALA A 238 -0.74 5.20 28.33
C ALA A 238 -0.60 5.03 26.81
N SER A 239 -1.65 5.32 26.04
CA SER A 239 -1.63 5.22 24.57
C SER A 239 -0.79 6.34 23.94
N ILE A 240 -0.83 7.55 24.51
CA ILE A 240 -0.05 8.71 24.03
C ILE A 240 1.45 8.50 24.28
N ASN A 241 1.80 7.93 25.44
CA ASN A 241 3.19 7.75 25.85
C ASN A 241 3.81 6.42 25.36
N ALA A 242 3.11 5.65 24.53
CA ALA A 242 3.66 4.44 23.94
C ALA A 242 4.83 4.79 23.01
N THR A 243 6.02 4.24 23.29
CA THR A 243 7.26 4.59 22.56
C THR A 243 7.71 3.53 21.56
N ALA A 244 7.14 2.32 21.62
CA ALA A 244 7.52 1.22 20.73
C ALA A 244 6.32 0.33 20.35
N PRO A 245 6.30 -0.21 19.11
CA PRO A 245 5.37 -1.26 18.72
C PRO A 245 5.55 -2.53 19.56
N THR A 246 4.48 -3.30 19.69
CA THR A 246 4.50 -4.65 20.27
C THR A 246 4.54 -5.67 19.16
N MET A 247 5.44 -6.65 19.24
CA MET A 247 5.53 -7.70 18.22
C MET A 247 4.24 -8.53 18.16
N PHE A 248 3.80 -8.86 16.95
CA PHE A 248 2.60 -9.66 16.75
C PHE A 248 2.83 -11.09 17.26
N ASN A 249 1.94 -11.56 18.13
CA ASN A 249 1.98 -12.89 18.75
C ASN A 249 0.68 -13.68 18.52
N GLY A 250 -0.17 -13.25 17.58
CA GLY A 250 -1.49 -13.85 17.34
C GLY A 250 -2.60 -13.34 18.26
N SER A 251 -2.36 -12.32 19.10
CA SER A 251 -3.40 -11.76 19.97
C SER A 251 -4.45 -10.90 19.26
N VAL A 252 -4.31 -10.69 17.96
CA VAL A 252 -5.23 -9.89 17.13
C VAL A 252 -5.71 -10.75 15.99
N GLU A 253 -7.02 -10.79 15.79
CA GLU A 253 -7.68 -11.71 14.88
C GLU A 253 -8.28 -10.98 13.66
N PRO A 254 -8.35 -11.63 12.48
CA PRO A 254 -8.89 -11.00 11.27
C PRO A 254 -10.35 -10.50 11.40
N GLU A 255 -11.17 -11.20 12.18
CA GLU A 255 -12.57 -10.83 12.45
C GLU A 255 -12.73 -9.55 13.27
N GLN A 256 -11.65 -9.10 13.92
CA GLN A 256 -11.62 -7.85 14.68
C GLN A 256 -11.33 -6.63 13.79
N VAL A 257 -10.99 -6.84 12.51
CA VAL A 257 -10.62 -5.76 11.61
C VAL A 257 -11.83 -4.90 11.25
N VAL A 258 -11.70 -3.60 11.51
CA VAL A 258 -12.72 -2.60 11.16
C VAL A 258 -12.41 -1.86 9.86
N GLU A 259 -11.14 -1.83 9.45
CA GLU A 259 -10.68 -1.26 8.18
C GLU A 259 -9.28 -1.78 7.81
N TYR A 260 -9.08 -2.15 6.55
CA TYR A 260 -7.76 -2.39 5.96
C TYR A 260 -7.28 -1.16 5.20
N TYR A 261 -5.97 -0.93 5.19
CA TYR A 261 -5.32 0.14 4.45
C TYR A 261 -4.15 -0.41 3.64
N ARG A 262 -3.73 0.37 2.64
CA ARG A 262 -2.51 0.15 1.85
C ARG A 262 -2.48 -1.27 1.29
N ALA A 263 -3.56 -1.67 0.61
CA ALA A 263 -3.71 -3.01 0.03
C ALA A 263 -3.55 -4.15 1.06
N SER A 264 -4.25 -4.05 2.20
CA SER A 264 -4.23 -5.04 3.30
C SER A 264 -2.87 -5.27 3.97
N SER A 265 -1.93 -4.32 3.83
CA SER A 265 -0.65 -4.33 4.55
C SER A 265 -0.69 -3.59 5.89
N VAL A 266 -1.81 -2.91 6.17
CA VAL A 266 -2.11 -2.23 7.43
C VAL A 266 -3.56 -2.54 7.78
N ALA A 267 -3.86 -2.79 9.04
CA ALA A 267 -5.22 -3.02 9.53
C ALA A 267 -5.46 -2.24 10.83
N LEU A 268 -6.65 -1.67 10.94
CA LEU A 268 -7.19 -1.18 12.20
C LEU A 268 -8.17 -2.22 12.73
N THR A 269 -7.97 -2.65 13.98
CA THR A 269 -8.85 -3.62 14.65
C THR A 269 -9.50 -3.00 15.89
N LEU A 270 -10.61 -3.60 16.31
CA LEU A 270 -11.38 -3.21 17.49
C LEU A 270 -11.49 -4.41 18.43
N ASP A 271 -11.00 -4.26 19.66
CA ASP A 271 -11.08 -5.32 20.66
C ASP A 271 -12.55 -5.66 20.97
N GLY A 272 -12.87 -6.95 20.95
CA GLY A 272 -14.23 -7.46 21.17
C GLY A 272 -15.16 -7.38 19.95
N TYR A 273 -14.71 -6.83 18.81
CA TYR A 273 -15.45 -6.93 17.55
C TYR A 273 -15.28 -8.33 16.94
N ASN A 274 -16.37 -8.90 16.42
CA ASN A 274 -16.35 -10.20 15.76
C ASN A 274 -17.19 -10.16 14.48
N ASN A 275 -16.50 -10.04 13.35
CA ASN A 275 -17.10 -10.13 12.02
C ASN A 275 -16.89 -11.52 11.42
N SER A 276 -17.77 -12.48 11.74
CA SER A 276 -17.70 -13.83 11.17
C SER A 276 -17.86 -13.86 9.63
N ALA A 277 -18.35 -12.77 9.01
CA ALA A 277 -18.44 -12.68 7.57
C ALA A 277 -17.07 -12.81 6.89
N VAL A 278 -15.95 -12.56 7.58
CA VAL A 278 -14.60 -12.76 7.03
C VAL A 278 -14.29 -14.23 6.72
N PHE A 279 -14.98 -15.18 7.35
CA PHE A 279 -14.77 -16.61 7.07
C PHE A 279 -15.81 -17.20 6.11
N ALA A 280 -16.84 -16.43 5.77
CA ALA A 280 -17.86 -16.86 4.84
C ALA A 280 -17.37 -16.78 3.37
N PRO A 281 -17.99 -17.56 2.47
CA PRO A 281 -17.83 -17.37 1.03
C PRO A 281 -18.01 -15.91 0.60
N GLU A 282 -17.34 -15.53 -0.48
CA GLU A 282 -17.44 -14.17 -0.98
C GLU A 282 -18.90 -13.82 -1.34
N ASN A 283 -19.36 -12.65 -0.89
CA ASN A 283 -20.71 -12.13 -1.10
C ASN A 283 -21.86 -12.97 -0.54
N SER A 284 -21.60 -13.95 0.35
CA SER A 284 -22.66 -14.75 0.98
C SER A 284 -23.18 -14.18 2.30
N THR A 285 -22.37 -13.38 2.98
CA THR A 285 -22.66 -12.86 4.32
C THR A 285 -22.22 -11.42 4.41
N ALA A 286 -23.11 -10.55 4.88
CA ALA A 286 -22.80 -9.14 5.10
C ALA A 286 -21.94 -8.98 6.37
N ASP A 287 -21.10 -7.94 6.40
CA ASP A 287 -20.28 -7.64 7.57
C ASP A 287 -21.14 -7.33 8.80
N THR A 288 -20.73 -7.86 9.96
CA THR A 288 -21.35 -7.52 11.24
C THR A 288 -21.27 -6.01 11.48
N PRO A 289 -22.36 -5.31 11.85
CA PRO A 289 -22.29 -3.90 12.23
C PRO A 289 -21.30 -3.67 13.39
N LEU A 290 -20.72 -2.47 13.48
CA LEU A 290 -19.87 -2.14 14.63
C LEU A 290 -20.72 -2.14 15.91
N PRO A 291 -20.14 -2.55 17.07
CA PRO A 291 -20.86 -2.52 18.34
C PRO A 291 -21.31 -1.11 18.70
N THR A 292 -22.44 -0.99 19.39
CA THR A 292 -22.87 0.28 19.98
C THR A 292 -22.01 0.61 21.20
N GLY A 293 -21.83 1.89 21.50
CA GLY A 293 -21.05 2.33 22.66
C GLY A 293 -19.53 2.37 22.45
N ILE A 294 -19.05 2.20 21.21
CA ILE A 294 -17.64 2.47 20.87
C ILE A 294 -17.37 3.97 20.77
N ASP A 295 -16.12 4.37 20.98
CA ASP A 295 -15.69 5.75 20.72
C ASP A 295 -15.55 5.99 19.21
N THR A 296 -16.61 6.55 18.60
CA THR A 296 -16.62 6.87 17.17
C THR A 296 -15.74 8.05 16.82
N ASN A 297 -15.50 8.99 17.74
CA ASN A 297 -14.62 10.13 17.50
C ASN A 297 -13.16 9.69 17.44
N LEU A 298 -12.77 8.76 18.33
CA LEU A 298 -11.47 8.13 18.25
C LEU A 298 -11.34 7.30 16.97
N LEU A 299 -12.36 6.51 16.60
CA LEU A 299 -12.34 5.73 15.36
C LEU A 299 -12.14 6.62 14.12
N GLU A 300 -12.86 7.75 14.03
CA GLU A 300 -12.73 8.71 12.94
C GLU A 300 -11.32 9.32 12.91
N CYS A 301 -10.82 9.78 14.06
CA CYS A 301 -9.47 10.33 14.16
C CYS A 301 -8.39 9.33 13.75
N LEU A 302 -8.51 8.07 14.19
CA LEU A 302 -7.61 6.99 13.80
C LEU A 302 -7.69 6.75 12.29
N ASN A 303 -8.89 6.63 11.72
CA ASN A 303 -9.09 6.36 10.31
C ASN A 303 -8.49 7.46 9.41
N ASP A 304 -8.70 8.72 9.77
CA ASP A 304 -8.16 9.87 9.04
C ASP A 304 -6.63 9.97 9.19
N THR A 305 -6.13 9.77 10.41
CA THR A 305 -4.69 9.83 10.67
C THR A 305 -3.97 8.68 9.95
N ILE A 306 -4.46 7.44 10.04
CA ILE A 306 -3.86 6.29 9.36
C ILE A 306 -3.88 6.51 7.85
N GLY A 307 -5.02 6.85 7.26
CA GLY A 307 -5.10 7.05 5.80
C GLY A 307 -4.16 8.15 5.29
N SER A 308 -4.05 9.26 6.02
CA SER A 308 -3.16 10.37 5.65
C SER A 308 -1.68 10.10 5.97
N ALA A 309 -1.37 9.41 7.07
CA ALA A 309 -0.03 9.28 7.59
C ALA A 309 0.69 7.99 7.20
N VAL A 310 0.00 6.89 6.85
CA VAL A 310 0.68 5.60 6.58
C VAL A 310 1.85 5.78 5.62
N PRO A 311 3.04 5.24 5.91
CA PRO A 311 4.18 5.57 5.09
C PRO A 311 4.02 4.96 3.69
N LEU A 312 4.30 5.78 2.67
CA LEU A 312 4.29 5.38 1.27
C LEU A 312 5.67 5.62 0.68
N VAL A 313 6.09 4.75 -0.24
CA VAL A 313 7.31 4.95 -1.01
C VAL A 313 7.20 6.27 -1.79
N ASP A 314 8.21 7.11 -1.66
CA ASP A 314 8.22 8.39 -2.33
C ASP A 314 8.30 8.17 -3.85
N GLY A 315 7.22 8.57 -4.54
CA GLY A 315 7.26 8.71 -5.98
C GLY A 315 8.38 9.68 -6.35
N ALA A 316 9.10 9.42 -7.46
CA ALA A 316 10.01 10.42 -8.00
C ALA A 316 9.25 11.75 -8.07
N PRO A 317 9.83 12.86 -7.58
CA PRO A 317 9.14 14.15 -7.63
C PRO A 317 8.71 14.36 -9.07
N SER A 318 7.42 14.60 -9.27
CA SER A 318 6.92 15.09 -10.55
C SER A 318 7.74 16.34 -10.84
N THR A 319 8.77 16.22 -11.67
CA THR A 319 9.44 17.38 -12.21
C THR A 319 8.35 18.07 -13.00
N LEU A 320 7.73 19.09 -12.40
CA LEU A 320 7.05 20.13 -13.15
C LEU A 320 8.05 20.51 -14.22
N SER A 321 7.77 20.13 -15.46
CA SER A 321 8.58 20.55 -16.58
C SER A 321 8.62 22.06 -16.46
N ALA A 322 9.78 22.62 -16.08
CA ALA A 322 9.93 24.06 -15.97
C ALA A 322 9.41 24.64 -17.29
N PRO A 323 8.53 25.66 -17.26
CA PRO A 323 8.11 26.29 -18.50
C PRO A 323 9.38 26.66 -19.25
N ASP A 324 9.48 26.20 -20.50
CA ASP A 324 10.65 26.41 -21.33
C ASP A 324 10.99 27.91 -21.30
N LEU A 325 12.12 28.28 -20.70
CA LEU A 325 12.55 29.68 -20.53
C LEU A 325 12.61 30.42 -21.88
N ARG A 326 12.61 29.68 -22.99
CA ARG A 326 12.45 30.19 -24.36
C ARG A 326 11.12 30.92 -24.59
N LEU A 327 10.02 30.45 -24.00
CA LEU A 327 8.70 31.09 -24.10
C LEU A 327 8.60 32.36 -23.24
N VAL A 328 9.26 32.37 -22.07
CA VAL A 328 9.35 33.56 -21.22
C VAL A 328 10.17 34.65 -21.92
N TRP A 329 11.28 34.28 -22.58
CA TRP A 329 12.09 35.22 -23.36
C TRP A 329 11.36 35.80 -24.58
N LEU A 330 10.56 34.99 -25.28
CA LEU A 330 9.74 35.46 -26.41
C LEU A 330 8.65 36.45 -25.97
N LEU A 331 8.00 36.21 -24.82
CA LEU A 331 7.01 37.15 -24.28
C LEU A 331 7.64 38.46 -23.82
N LEU A 332 8.86 38.41 -23.28
CA LEU A 332 9.61 39.60 -22.86
C LEU A 332 10.07 40.43 -24.07
N LEU A 333 10.48 39.79 -25.17
CA LEU A 333 10.80 40.47 -26.42
C LEU A 333 9.58 41.15 -27.07
N VAL A 334 8.41 40.51 -27.05
CA VAL A 334 7.18 41.12 -27.59
C VAL A 334 6.79 42.36 -26.80
N PHE A 335 7.02 42.39 -25.48
CA PHE A 335 6.77 43.58 -24.65
C PHE A 335 7.76 44.71 -24.91
N ILE A 336 9.04 44.40 -25.18
CA ILE A 336 10.07 45.41 -25.45
C ILE A 336 9.86 46.07 -26.83
N PHE A 337 9.32 45.36 -27.82
CA PHE A 337 9.07 45.90 -29.17
C PHE A 337 7.74 46.68 -29.32
N GLN A 338 6.92 46.76 -28.27
CA GLN A 338 5.65 47.52 -28.26
C GLN A 338 5.74 48.81 -27.42
N SER A 339 6.94 49.15 -26.92
CA SER A 339 7.24 50.39 -26.18
C SER A 339 8.09 51.33 -27.05
#